data_AF-A0A979FLT8-F1
#
_entry.id   AF-A0A979FLT8-F1
#
_cell.length_a   1.000
_cell.length_b   1.000
_cell.length_c   1.000
_cell.angle_alpha   90.00
_cell.angle_beta   90.00
_cell.angle_gamma   90.00
#
_symmetry.space_group_name_H-M   'P 1'
#
loop_
_entity.id
_entity.type
_entity.pdbx_description
1 polymer ?
#
loop_
_entity_poly.entity_id
_entity_poly.type
_entity_poly.pdbx_seq_one_letter_code
_entity_poly.pdbx_strand_id
1 'polypeptide(L)'
;MVANQRFLRISSFLISSSTQDLNQYLWDNPNDFILGLETLHALTNSRPHQLRVELTDFSSKAAFARYASFRVGSASESYKLSIGGYEPSSTAGDALSDHNNAFFSTIDSDKDTEKQNNCASQLGGGGGWWYKQCYHALGTGAYRLPRNRVVPQAYGGVTWHPFSNVKDSLKIFKMLIKPSNIA
;
A
#
# COMPACT_ATOMS: atom_id res chain seq x y z
N MET A 1 -1.20 -29.40 -19.46
CA MET A 1 -1.92 -29.21 -18.18
C MET A 1 -1.85 -27.72 -17.86
N VAL A 2 -2.94 -26.97 -18.11
CA VAL A 2 -2.95 -25.51 -18.03
C VAL A 2 -3.21 -25.10 -16.58
N ALA A 3 -2.16 -24.75 -15.85
CA ALA A 3 -2.28 -24.26 -14.48
C ALA A 3 -2.70 -22.79 -14.51
N ASN A 4 -3.98 -22.57 -14.22
CA ASN A 4 -4.65 -21.28 -14.10
C ASN A 4 -4.04 -20.52 -12.89
N GLN A 5 -3.03 -19.67 -13.11
CA GLN A 5 -2.46 -18.81 -12.08
C GLN A 5 -3.43 -17.65 -11.80
N ARG A 6 -4.43 -17.90 -10.96
CA ARG A 6 -5.31 -16.85 -10.45
C ARG A 6 -4.55 -16.07 -9.38
N PHE A 7 -4.28 -14.80 -9.65
CA PHE A 7 -3.88 -13.85 -8.61
C PHE A 7 -4.96 -13.84 -7.52
N LEU A 8 -4.57 -13.96 -6.25
CA LEU A 8 -5.49 -13.67 -5.15
C LEU A 8 -5.88 -12.20 -5.26
N ARG A 9 -7.17 -11.97 -5.50
CA ARG A 9 -7.74 -10.63 -5.72
C ARG A 9 -7.86 -9.95 -4.35
N ILE A 10 -6.80 -9.29 -3.92
CA ILE A 10 -6.82 -8.49 -2.69
C ILE A 10 -7.29 -7.10 -3.11
N SER A 11 -8.58 -6.87 -2.92
CA SER A 11 -9.16 -5.56 -3.09
C SER A 11 -8.86 -4.74 -1.83
N SER A 12 -8.00 -3.74 -2.00
CA SER A 12 -7.75 -2.60 -1.11
C SER A 12 -7.16 -2.91 0.27
N PHE A 13 -6.00 -2.31 0.54
CA PHE A 13 -5.23 -2.47 1.78
C PHE A 13 -5.44 -1.24 2.65
N LEU A 14 -6.04 -1.42 3.84
CA LEU A 14 -6.04 -0.46 4.95
C LEU A 14 -5.45 -1.16 6.17
N ILE A 15 -4.47 -0.53 6.81
CA ILE A 15 -3.98 -0.94 8.13
C ILE A 15 -4.47 0.12 9.11
N SER A 16 -5.44 -0.26 9.95
CA SER A 16 -5.93 0.53 11.08
C SER A 16 -5.59 -0.18 12.38
N SER A 17 -5.21 0.60 13.40
CA SER A 17 -4.92 0.15 14.77
C SER A 17 -6.16 0.13 15.68
N SER A 18 -7.36 0.45 15.18
CA SER A 18 -8.61 0.49 15.95
C SER A 18 -9.65 -0.51 15.42
N THR A 19 -10.00 -1.51 16.23
CA THR A 19 -10.99 -2.55 15.92
C THR A 19 -12.41 -2.00 15.78
N GLN A 20 -12.68 -0.81 16.32
CA GLN A 20 -14.02 -0.20 16.35
C GLN A 20 -14.32 0.60 15.08
N ASP A 21 -13.32 1.28 14.53
CA ASP A 21 -13.44 2.03 13.26
C ASP A 21 -13.45 1.11 12.04
N LEU A 22 -12.76 -0.03 12.14
CA LEU A 22 -12.68 -1.05 11.09
C LEU A 22 -14.03 -1.68 10.78
N ASN A 23 -14.85 -1.95 11.80
CA ASN A 23 -16.15 -2.61 11.59
C ASN A 23 -17.12 -1.71 10.83
N GLN A 24 -17.19 -0.41 11.14
CA GLN A 24 -18.07 0.53 10.45
C GLN A 24 -17.68 0.71 8.97
N TYR A 25 -16.38 0.78 8.67
CA TYR A 25 -15.88 0.94 7.30
C TYR A 25 -16.14 -0.28 6.40
N LEU A 26 -16.02 -1.49 6.96
CA LEU A 26 -16.26 -2.75 6.24
C LEU A 26 -17.75 -2.95 5.86
N TRP A 27 -18.68 -2.39 6.64
CA TRP A 27 -20.11 -2.33 6.29
C TRP A 27 -20.37 -1.43 5.09
N ASP A 28 -19.62 -0.33 4.97
CA ASP A 28 -19.78 0.64 3.88
C ASP A 28 -19.00 0.23 2.59
N ASN A 29 -17.99 -0.64 2.70
CA ASN A 29 -17.12 -1.05 1.58
C ASN A 29 -16.86 -2.57 1.57
N PRO A 30 -17.89 -3.42 1.30
CA PRO A 30 -17.83 -4.88 1.44
C PRO A 30 -16.88 -5.59 0.46
N ASN A 31 -16.30 -4.85 -0.49
CA ASN A 31 -15.32 -5.37 -1.44
C ASN A 31 -13.87 -5.11 -0.99
N ASP A 32 -13.62 -4.42 0.11
CA ASP A 32 -12.29 -4.16 0.65
C ASP A 32 -11.98 -5.20 1.75
N PHE A 33 -10.90 -5.97 1.60
CA PHE A 33 -10.53 -7.03 2.56
C PHE A 33 -9.10 -6.88 3.05
N ILE A 34 -8.93 -6.91 4.37
CA ILE A 34 -7.67 -6.69 5.08
C ILE A 34 -7.04 -8.03 5.46
N LEU A 35 -5.82 -8.28 4.98
CA LEU A 35 -5.08 -9.50 5.31
C LEU A 35 -4.38 -9.41 6.68
N GLY A 36 -4.01 -8.20 7.10
CA GLY A 36 -3.21 -7.92 8.31
C GLY A 36 -1.71 -8.16 8.12
N LEU A 37 -0.87 -7.46 8.89
CA LEU A 37 0.60 -7.51 8.77
C LEU A 37 1.18 -8.88 9.15
N GLU A 38 0.64 -9.55 10.18
CA GLU A 38 1.09 -10.88 10.58
C GLU A 38 0.83 -11.93 9.50
N THR A 39 -0.35 -11.93 8.90
CA THR A 39 -0.66 -12.83 7.78
C THR A 39 0.24 -12.53 6.58
N LEU A 40 0.50 -11.25 6.29
CA LEU A 40 1.35 -10.83 5.19
C LEU A 40 2.81 -11.27 5.42
N HIS A 41 3.30 -11.13 6.65
CA HIS A 41 4.58 -11.68 7.08
C HIS A 41 4.62 -13.20 6.89
N ALA A 42 3.66 -13.94 7.44
CA ALA A 42 3.62 -15.40 7.35
C ALA A 42 3.63 -15.90 5.89
N LEU A 43 2.81 -15.31 5.01
CA LEU A 43 2.77 -15.67 3.60
C LEU A 43 4.10 -15.38 2.91
N THR A 44 4.61 -14.15 3.04
CA THR A 44 5.82 -13.72 2.30
C THR A 44 7.12 -14.25 2.88
N ASN A 45 7.12 -14.73 4.13
CA ASN A 45 8.24 -15.43 4.76
C ASN A 45 8.25 -16.94 4.44
N SER A 46 7.08 -17.54 4.16
CA SER A 46 6.99 -18.98 3.86
C SER A 46 7.69 -19.40 2.55
N ARG A 47 7.77 -18.48 1.58
CA ARG A 47 8.44 -18.65 0.29
C ARG A 47 8.60 -17.28 -0.40
N PRO A 48 9.49 -17.15 -1.39
CA PRO A 48 9.59 -15.93 -2.20
C PRO A 48 8.25 -15.55 -2.85
N HIS A 49 7.91 -14.27 -2.81
CA HIS A 49 6.70 -13.71 -3.43
C HIS A 49 7.02 -12.52 -4.34
N GLN A 50 6.20 -12.36 -5.36
CA GLN A 50 6.14 -11.18 -6.22
C GLN A 50 4.95 -10.33 -5.81
N LEU A 51 5.03 -9.02 -6.08
CA LEU A 51 3.94 -8.07 -5.87
C LEU A 51 3.51 -7.47 -7.21
N ARG A 52 2.20 -7.35 -7.40
CA ARG A 52 1.58 -6.50 -8.41
C ARG A 52 0.74 -5.45 -7.72
N VAL A 53 0.95 -4.19 -8.05
CA VAL A 53 0.08 -3.09 -7.64
C VAL A 53 -0.81 -2.71 -8.82
N GLU A 54 -2.13 -2.64 -8.61
CA GLU A 54 -3.11 -2.18 -9.62
C GLU A 54 -3.76 -0.89 -9.16
N LEU A 55 -3.76 0.10 -10.04
CA LEU A 55 -4.20 1.46 -9.77
C LEU A 55 -5.30 1.86 -10.76
N THR A 56 -6.27 2.65 -10.30
CA THR A 56 -7.24 3.30 -11.18
C THR A 56 -7.62 4.66 -10.61
N ASP A 57 -7.60 5.69 -11.44
CA ASP A 57 -8.06 7.02 -11.05
C ASP A 57 -9.58 7.17 -11.23
N PHE A 58 -10.13 8.32 -10.82
CA PHE A 58 -11.57 8.60 -10.97
C PHE A 58 -12.00 8.86 -12.42
N SER A 59 -11.04 9.09 -13.33
CA SER A 59 -11.26 9.21 -14.78
C SER A 59 -11.17 7.86 -15.51
N SER A 60 -11.09 6.75 -14.76
CA SER A 60 -10.97 5.38 -15.27
C SER A 60 -9.65 5.08 -16.00
N LYS A 61 -8.62 5.91 -15.86
CA LYS A 61 -7.26 5.55 -16.29
C LYS A 61 -6.74 4.49 -15.33
N ALA A 62 -6.15 3.43 -15.88
CA ALA A 62 -5.56 2.34 -15.10
C ALA A 62 -4.06 2.20 -15.37
N ALA A 63 -3.32 1.79 -14.35
CA ALA A 63 -1.91 1.46 -14.46
C ALA A 63 -1.53 0.35 -13.47
N PHE A 64 -0.36 -0.23 -13.64
CA PHE A 64 0.16 -1.22 -12.72
C PHE A 64 1.67 -1.10 -12.50
N ALA A 65 2.13 -1.56 -11.34
CA ALA A 65 3.54 -1.80 -11.03
C ALA A 65 3.74 -3.27 -10.67
N ARG A 66 4.88 -3.85 -11.05
CA ARG A 66 5.27 -5.21 -10.67
C ARG A 66 6.66 -5.22 -10.08
N TYR A 67 6.84 -6.03 -9.04
CA TYR A 67 8.08 -6.24 -8.32
C TYR A 67 8.36 -7.73 -8.21
N ALA A 68 9.54 -8.16 -8.63
CA ALA A 68 9.95 -9.57 -8.63
C ALA A 68 10.20 -10.13 -7.21
N SER A 69 10.42 -9.25 -6.22
CA SER A 69 10.54 -9.63 -4.81
C SER A 69 9.70 -8.72 -3.92
N PHE A 70 8.96 -9.34 -3.00
CA PHE A 70 8.16 -8.66 -1.98
C PHE A 70 8.10 -9.51 -0.71
N ARG A 71 8.50 -8.91 0.41
CA ARG A 71 8.52 -9.52 1.74
C ARG A 71 8.23 -8.49 2.82
N VAL A 72 7.53 -8.94 3.86
CA VAL A 72 7.29 -8.19 5.09
C VAL A 72 7.97 -8.90 6.27
N GLY A 73 8.76 -8.16 7.04
CA GLY A 73 9.41 -8.65 8.26
C GLY A 73 8.41 -9.01 9.37
N SER A 74 8.89 -9.62 10.46
CA SER A 74 8.04 -9.90 11.63
C SER A 74 7.70 -8.64 12.41
N ALA A 75 6.83 -8.75 13.42
CA ALA A 75 6.60 -7.68 14.40
C ALA A 75 7.90 -7.20 15.09
N SER A 76 8.82 -8.12 15.42
CA SER A 76 10.12 -7.75 16.02
C SER A 76 11.05 -7.00 15.06
N GLU A 77 10.85 -7.17 13.75
CA GLU A 77 11.51 -6.40 12.70
C GLU A 77 10.71 -5.14 12.30
N SER A 78 9.71 -4.75 13.10
CA SER A 78 8.79 -3.63 12.81
C SER A 78 8.15 -3.73 11.41
N TYR A 79 7.83 -4.97 11.01
CA TYR A 79 7.26 -5.31 9.71
C TYR A 79 7.99 -4.69 8.51
N LYS A 80 9.32 -4.58 8.57
CA LYS A 80 10.15 -3.99 7.52
C LYS A 80 9.76 -4.47 6.12
N LEU A 81 9.60 -3.55 5.18
CA LEU A 81 9.39 -3.86 3.77
C LEU A 81 10.71 -4.24 3.11
N SER A 82 10.73 -5.37 2.41
CA SER A 82 11.78 -5.72 1.46
C SER A 82 11.16 -5.91 0.09
N ILE A 83 11.52 -5.05 -0.84
CA ILE A 83 10.95 -5.02 -2.19
C ILE A 83 12.03 -4.78 -3.24
N GLY A 84 11.89 -5.39 -4.41
CA GLY A 84 12.87 -5.23 -5.48
C GLY A 84 12.45 -5.84 -6.80
N GLY A 85 13.34 -5.66 -7.80
CA GLY A 85 13.12 -6.14 -9.16
C GLY A 85 11.88 -5.52 -9.80
N TYR A 86 11.77 -4.18 -9.76
CA TYR A 86 10.74 -3.46 -10.50
C TYR A 86 10.79 -3.86 -11.98
N GLU A 87 9.67 -4.34 -12.52
CA GLU A 87 9.63 -4.87 -13.89
C GLU A 87 9.49 -3.73 -14.91
N PRO A 88 10.31 -3.71 -16.00
CA PRO A 88 10.19 -2.72 -17.08
C PRO A 88 8.84 -2.69 -17.80
N SER A 89 8.06 -3.78 -17.70
CA SER A 89 6.71 -3.86 -18.28
C SER A 89 5.64 -3.08 -17.50
N SER A 90 6.00 -2.57 -16.32
CA SER A 90 5.13 -1.75 -15.46
C SER A 90 4.77 -0.41 -16.11
N THR A 91 3.55 0.05 -15.89
CA THR A 91 3.01 1.29 -16.50
C THR A 91 2.72 2.41 -15.50
N ALA A 92 2.78 2.12 -14.20
CA ALA A 92 2.48 3.08 -13.14
C ALA A 92 3.67 3.95 -12.72
N GLY A 93 4.87 3.71 -13.26
CA GLY A 93 6.13 4.22 -12.68
C GLY A 93 6.47 3.52 -11.36
N ASP A 94 7.71 3.67 -10.89
CA ASP A 94 8.17 3.03 -9.67
C ASP A 94 8.06 4.00 -8.48
N ALA A 95 7.13 3.73 -7.58
CA ALA A 95 6.97 4.52 -6.36
C ALA A 95 7.30 3.72 -5.09
N LEU A 96 7.16 2.39 -5.13
CA LEU A 96 7.30 1.56 -3.93
C LEU A 96 8.76 1.16 -3.65
N SER A 97 9.66 1.23 -4.65
CA SER A 97 11.11 1.06 -4.39
C SER A 97 11.66 2.11 -3.44
N ASP A 98 11.11 3.33 -3.44
CA ASP A 98 11.48 4.38 -2.49
C ASP A 98 11.16 3.98 -1.05
N HIS A 99 10.24 3.05 -0.83
CA HIS A 99 9.86 2.52 0.48
C HIS A 99 10.66 1.28 0.88
N ASN A 100 11.58 0.79 0.04
CA ASN A 100 12.37 -0.39 0.35
C ASN A 100 13.18 -0.19 1.64
N ASN A 101 13.20 -1.23 2.50
CA ASN A 101 13.79 -1.27 3.84
C ASN A 101 13.18 -0.31 4.87
N ALA A 102 12.08 0.36 4.58
CA ALA A 102 11.38 1.15 5.59
C ALA A 102 10.65 0.23 6.57
N PHE A 103 10.57 0.68 7.83
CA PHE A 103 9.73 0.07 8.85
C PHE A 103 8.30 0.55 8.70
N PHE A 104 7.37 -0.26 9.22
CA PHE A 104 5.96 0.12 9.21
C PHE A 104 5.68 1.11 10.33
N SER A 105 5.16 2.29 10.00
CA SER A 105 4.79 3.34 10.96
C SER A 105 3.30 3.62 10.93
N THR A 106 2.77 4.01 12.08
CA THR A 106 1.38 4.39 12.32
C THR A 106 1.33 5.69 13.12
N ILE A 107 0.13 6.24 13.35
CA ILE A 107 -0.06 7.47 14.13
C ILE A 107 0.43 7.34 15.58
N ASP A 108 0.42 6.13 16.12
CA ASP A 108 0.78 5.76 17.48
C ASP A 108 2.17 5.09 17.58
N SER A 109 2.80 4.76 16.46
CA SER A 109 4.14 4.16 16.41
C SER A 109 4.95 4.76 15.27
N ASP A 110 5.76 5.77 15.60
CA ASP A 110 6.64 6.43 14.65
C ASP A 110 7.93 5.60 14.47
N LYS A 111 8.10 5.05 13.27
CA LYS A 111 9.25 4.27 12.81
C LYS A 111 9.77 4.76 11.47
N ASP A 112 9.31 5.94 11.04
CA ASP A 112 9.70 6.48 9.74
C ASP A 112 11.09 7.13 9.82
N THR A 113 11.54 7.70 8.71
CA THR A 113 12.87 8.32 8.64
C THR A 113 12.79 9.85 8.66
N GLU A 114 11.60 10.42 8.81
CA GLU A 114 11.39 11.85 8.98
C GLU A 114 11.87 12.27 10.37
N LYS A 115 12.60 13.39 10.43
CA LYS A 115 13.33 13.77 11.64
C LYS A 115 12.51 14.60 12.60
N GLN A 116 11.52 15.33 12.07
CA GLN A 116 10.82 16.37 12.82
C GLN A 116 9.39 15.98 13.16
N ASN A 117 8.80 15.04 12.42
CA ASN A 117 7.37 14.82 12.38
C ASN A 117 7.07 13.36 12.10
N ASN A 118 5.96 12.85 12.64
CA ASN A 118 5.42 11.55 12.27
C ASN A 118 4.66 11.66 10.95
N CYS A 119 5.13 10.95 9.92
CA CYS A 119 4.54 10.97 8.59
C CYS A 119 3.09 10.48 8.60
N ALA A 120 2.74 9.46 9.38
CA ALA A 120 1.39 8.91 9.43
C ALA A 120 0.37 9.94 9.95
N SER A 121 0.74 10.74 10.96
CA SER A 121 -0.15 11.73 11.56
C SER A 121 -0.24 13.03 10.75
N GLN A 122 0.85 13.46 10.11
CA GLN A 122 0.87 14.72 9.38
C GLN A 122 0.50 14.61 7.91
N LEU A 123 1.16 13.74 7.17
CA LEU A 123 0.99 13.68 5.71
C LEU A 123 0.33 12.38 5.26
N GLY A 124 0.24 11.37 6.12
CA GLY A 124 -0.28 10.04 5.81
C GLY A 124 -1.80 9.89 5.90
N GLY A 125 -2.51 10.96 6.29
CA GLY A 125 -3.96 10.93 6.44
C GLY A 125 -4.44 9.95 7.51
N GLY A 126 -3.58 9.61 8.48
CA GLY A 126 -3.84 8.63 9.53
C GLY A 126 -3.58 7.18 9.15
N GLY A 127 -3.19 6.89 7.90
CA GLY A 127 -2.93 5.53 7.43
C GLY A 127 -1.58 4.98 7.93
N GLY A 128 -1.51 3.69 8.23
CA GLY A 128 -0.23 3.00 8.47
C GLY A 128 0.49 2.69 7.16
N TRP A 129 1.79 2.93 7.05
CA TRP A 129 2.57 2.62 5.85
C TRP A 129 4.06 2.44 6.15
N TRP A 130 4.80 1.92 5.18
CA TRP A 130 6.26 1.87 5.21
C TRP A 130 6.88 3.24 4.92
N TYR A 131 6.61 4.24 5.75
CA TYR A 131 7.00 5.63 5.50
C TYR A 131 8.54 5.83 5.51
N LYS A 132 9.00 6.78 4.69
CA LYS A 132 10.34 7.38 4.76
C LYS A 132 10.25 8.88 5.05
N GLN A 133 10.34 9.74 4.02
CA GLN A 133 10.25 11.21 4.13
C GLN A 133 9.36 11.81 3.02
N CYS A 134 8.03 11.69 3.05
CA CYS A 134 7.25 10.74 3.84
C CYS A 134 6.88 9.51 3.00
N TYR A 135 6.43 9.71 1.77
CA TYR A 135 6.03 8.62 0.89
C TYR A 135 5.99 9.05 -0.58
N HIS A 136 6.12 8.06 -1.47
CA HIS A 136 5.86 8.18 -2.91
C HIS A 136 4.67 7.34 -3.34
N ALA A 137 4.31 6.33 -2.55
CA ALA A 137 3.08 5.58 -2.63
C ALA A 137 2.42 5.55 -1.25
N LEU A 138 1.11 5.65 -1.19
CA LEU A 138 0.35 5.50 0.04
C LEU A 138 -0.99 4.82 -0.28
N GLY A 139 -1.06 3.51 -0.03
CA GLY A 139 -2.28 2.74 -0.28
C GLY A 139 -3.33 2.87 0.82
N THR A 140 -2.89 3.25 2.03
CA THR A 140 -3.68 3.25 3.27
C THR A 140 -4.15 4.63 3.71
N GLY A 141 -3.88 5.66 2.89
CA GLY A 141 -4.30 7.02 3.17
C GLY A 141 -5.82 7.19 3.16
N ALA A 142 -6.28 8.38 3.54
CA ALA A 142 -7.70 8.70 3.54
C ALA A 142 -8.30 8.57 2.12
N TYR A 143 -9.38 7.79 1.99
CA TYR A 143 -10.11 7.70 0.74
C TYR A 143 -10.93 8.99 0.52
N ARG A 144 -10.67 9.70 -0.58
CA ARG A 144 -11.26 11.02 -0.85
C ARG A 144 -11.94 11.01 -2.21
N LEU A 145 -13.19 11.45 -2.24
CA LEU A 145 -13.93 11.62 -3.49
C LEU A 145 -13.53 12.94 -4.17
N PRO A 146 -13.52 13.00 -5.53
CA PRO A 146 -13.10 14.20 -6.28
C PRO A 146 -13.90 15.48 -5.99
N ARG A 147 -15.08 15.36 -5.36
CA ARG A 147 -15.98 16.49 -5.07
C ARG A 147 -15.68 17.21 -3.75
N ASN A 148 -14.78 16.70 -2.92
CA ASN A 148 -14.33 17.42 -1.72
C ASN A 148 -13.22 18.42 -2.10
N ARG A 149 -13.58 19.53 -2.76
CA ARG A 149 -12.63 20.59 -3.17
C ARG A 149 -12.05 21.39 -2.00
N VAL A 150 -12.56 21.20 -0.80
CA VAL A 150 -12.02 21.76 0.44
C VAL A 150 -11.49 20.62 1.28
N VAL A 151 -10.36 20.05 0.87
CA VAL A 151 -9.54 19.24 1.79
C VAL A 151 -8.53 20.19 2.40
N PRO A 152 -8.58 20.48 3.71
CA PRO A 152 -7.59 21.37 4.35
C PRO A 152 -6.16 20.87 4.16
N GLN A 153 -6.00 19.57 3.90
CA GLN A 153 -4.72 18.90 3.77
C GLN A 153 -4.57 18.30 2.37
N ALA A 154 -3.71 18.92 1.57
CA ALA A 154 -3.39 18.51 0.19
C ALA A 154 -2.74 17.11 0.08
N TYR A 155 -2.39 16.48 1.21
CA TYR A 155 -1.67 15.22 1.30
C TYR A 155 -2.44 14.20 2.16
N GLY A 156 -2.04 12.94 2.14
CA GLY A 156 -2.64 11.86 2.92
C GLY A 156 -3.84 11.18 2.29
N GLY A 157 -4.02 11.36 0.98
CA GLY A 157 -4.94 10.54 0.19
C GLY A 157 -4.30 9.22 -0.26
N VAL A 158 -5.11 8.30 -0.79
CA VAL A 158 -4.62 7.09 -1.46
C VAL A 158 -3.89 7.50 -2.74
N THR A 159 -2.56 7.35 -2.84
CA THR A 159 -1.79 7.95 -3.95
C THR A 159 -0.63 7.08 -4.44
N TRP A 160 -0.21 7.36 -5.68
CA TRP A 160 0.97 6.81 -6.34
C TRP A 160 1.59 7.91 -7.22
N HIS A 161 2.64 8.57 -6.74
CA HIS A 161 3.10 9.86 -7.31
C HIS A 161 3.38 9.85 -8.83
N PRO A 162 4.01 8.80 -9.41
CA PRO A 162 4.25 8.80 -10.85
C PRO A 162 2.98 8.64 -11.71
N PHE A 163 1.86 8.21 -11.12
CA PHE A 163 0.61 7.92 -11.83
C PHE A 163 -0.50 8.93 -11.52
N SER A 164 -0.62 9.37 -10.27
CA SER A 164 -1.69 10.25 -9.78
C SER A 164 -1.14 11.57 -9.24
N ASN A 165 -1.95 12.63 -9.36
CA ASN A 165 -1.69 13.88 -8.64
C ASN A 165 -1.77 13.61 -7.12
N VAL A 166 -0.78 14.07 -6.36
CA VAL A 166 -0.70 13.88 -4.90
C VAL A 166 -1.90 14.43 -4.13
N LYS A 167 -2.62 15.40 -4.73
CA LYS A 167 -3.82 16.03 -4.17
C LYS A 167 -5.09 15.20 -4.37
N ASP A 168 -5.07 14.26 -5.31
CA ASP A 168 -6.21 13.42 -5.65
C ASP A 168 -6.01 12.01 -5.10
N SER A 169 -7.04 11.45 -4.49
CA SER A 169 -7.02 10.03 -4.15
C SER A 169 -7.30 9.18 -5.39
N LEU A 170 -6.66 8.03 -5.47
CA LEU A 170 -6.97 6.98 -6.41
C LEU A 170 -8.33 6.35 -6.06
N LYS A 171 -9.08 5.97 -7.10
CA LYS A 171 -10.34 5.23 -6.95
C LYS A 171 -10.08 3.77 -6.59
N ILE A 172 -9.03 3.18 -7.13
CA ILE A 172 -8.62 1.79 -6.85
C ILE A 172 -7.12 1.77 -6.56
N PHE A 173 -6.76 1.11 -5.46
CA PHE A 173 -5.40 0.75 -5.11
C PHE A 173 -5.39 -0.70 -4.60
N LYS A 174 -4.77 -1.63 -5.32
CA LYS A 174 -4.73 -3.04 -4.94
C LYS A 174 -3.30 -3.54 -4.92
N MET A 175 -2.97 -4.32 -3.90
CA MET A 175 -1.69 -5.02 -3.78
C MET A 175 -1.96 -6.52 -3.84
N LEU A 176 -1.53 -7.16 -4.93
CA LEU A 176 -1.72 -8.59 -5.16
C LEU A 176 -0.38 -9.30 -5.06
N ILE A 177 -0.29 -10.29 -4.17
CA ILE A 177 0.92 -11.12 -4.05
C ILE A 177 0.71 -12.49 -4.69
N LYS A 178 1.79 -13.05 -5.23
CA LYS A 178 1.83 -14.45 -5.66
C LYS A 178 3.19 -15.06 -5.35
N PRO A 179 3.28 -16.37 -5.09
CA PRO A 179 4.57 -17.05 -5.01
C PRO A 179 5.41 -16.81 -6.26
N SER A 180 6.70 -16.58 -6.09
CA SER A 180 7.66 -16.53 -7.19
C SER A 180 7.99 -17.96 -7.62
N ASN A 181 7.88 -18.23 -8.91
CA ASN A 181 8.43 -19.45 -9.49
C ASN A 181 9.94 -19.23 -9.65
N ILE A 182 10.71 -19.42 -8.58
CA ILE A 182 12.15 -19.59 -8.72
C ILE A 182 12.34 -21.04 -9.15
N ALA A 183 12.82 -21.21 -10.39
CA ALA A 183 13.25 -22.49 -10.93
C ALA A 183 14.53 -22.96 -10.23
#